data_AF-A0A7J6SBH5-F1
#
_entry.id   AF-A0A7J6SBH5-F1
#
_cell.length_a   1.000
_cell.length_b   1.000
_cell.length_c   1.000
_cell.angle_alpha   90.00
_cell.angle_beta   90.00
_cell.angle_gamma   90.00
#
_symmetry.space_group_name_H-M   'P 1'
#
loop_
_entity.id
_entity.type
_entity.pdbx_description
1 polymer ?
#
loop_
_entity_poly.entity_id
_entity_poly.type
_entity_poly.pdbx_seq_one_letter_code
_entity_poly.pdbx_strand_id
1 'polypeptide(L)'
;MLSLVPKPKSDIPELASKISARVAKKSGPPVVVRGVGDFVALHNTDVFKGLNVGFIPTMGSLHSGHMKLIAAARPNHDVLVLSIFVNPAQFAPEEDYDQYPRNLEGDLKKLEMESAGVDVVFAPEPADMYPKNPRAIVPSVTVEPNFVNGLSEAACRPTFFRGVATVVMKLFNIIRPKRAYFGQKDAMQVSVIISMVKDLNVPVELEIVPTAREADGLASSSRNVYLTPAMREKAPILYKSLCAAYDMIKSAKEPVKAAEVEEVVKKTLLTETMVLGIEYISVASVETAQEVDTIQFGPDAEPVLVAIAVKYGGP
;
A
#
# COMPACT_ATOMS: atom_id res chain seq x y z
N MET A 1 31.10 -13.78 18.82
CA MET A 1 30.03 -12.84 18.39
C MET A 1 29.10 -13.60 17.45
N LEU A 2 27.81 -13.65 17.75
CA LEU A 2 26.82 -14.15 16.80
C LEU A 2 26.59 -13.07 15.74
N SER A 3 26.85 -13.37 14.47
CA SER A 3 26.42 -12.47 13.37
C SER A 3 24.90 -12.55 13.28
N LEU A 4 24.22 -11.45 13.61
CA LEU A 4 22.75 -11.34 13.59
C LEU A 4 22.22 -10.84 12.24
N VAL A 5 23.11 -10.56 11.28
CA VAL A 5 22.75 -10.09 9.94
C VAL A 5 22.42 -11.29 9.05
N PRO A 6 21.28 -11.28 8.31
CA PRO A 6 20.97 -12.33 7.35
C PRO A 6 22.11 -12.51 6.35
N LYS A 7 22.57 -13.75 6.16
CA LYS A 7 23.66 -14.04 5.23
C LYS A 7 23.20 -13.84 3.78
N PRO A 8 24.01 -13.22 2.91
CA PRO A 8 23.72 -13.16 1.49
C PRO A 8 23.74 -14.58 0.90
N LYS A 9 22.88 -14.78 -0.09
CA LYS A 9 22.78 -15.99 -0.93
C LYS A 9 23.37 -15.76 -2.32
N SER A 10 23.50 -14.50 -2.73
CA SER A 10 23.98 -14.09 -4.06
C SER A 10 25.45 -13.61 -4.03
N ASP A 11 26.08 -13.53 -5.21
CA ASP A 11 27.36 -12.82 -5.38
C ASP A 11 27.12 -11.31 -5.29
N ILE A 12 27.52 -10.71 -4.16
CA ILE A 12 27.25 -9.30 -3.85
C ILE A 12 28.04 -8.35 -4.75
N PRO A 13 29.34 -8.54 -5.02
CA PRO A 13 30.06 -7.77 -6.04
C PRO A 13 29.39 -7.77 -7.42
N GLU A 14 28.96 -8.94 -7.91
CA GLU A 14 28.28 -9.03 -9.21
C GLU A 14 26.94 -8.28 -9.19
N LEU A 15 26.16 -8.46 -8.11
CA LEU A 15 24.86 -7.80 -7.96
C LEU A 15 25.01 -6.27 -7.87
N ALA A 16 25.99 -5.77 -7.11
CA ALA A 16 26.30 -4.35 -7.00
C ALA A 16 26.71 -3.74 -8.35
N SER A 17 27.50 -4.47 -9.15
CA SER A 17 27.89 -4.07 -10.50
C SER A 17 26.67 -3.95 -11.44
N LYS A 18 25.76 -4.93 -11.41
CA LYS A 18 24.51 -4.88 -12.19
C LYS A 18 23.63 -3.69 -11.83
N ILE A 19 23.45 -3.42 -10.54
CA ILE A 19 22.65 -2.28 -10.06
C ILE A 19 23.32 -0.96 -10.47
N SER A 20 24.62 -0.82 -10.28
CA SER A 20 25.37 0.39 -10.68
C SER A 20 25.21 0.67 -12.17
N ALA A 21 25.33 -0.37 -13.02
CA ALA A 21 25.12 -0.25 -14.46
C ALA A 21 23.68 0.15 -14.80
N ARG A 22 22.69 -0.40 -14.10
CA ARG A 22 21.26 -0.08 -14.31
C ARG A 22 20.93 1.35 -13.91
N VAL A 23 21.44 1.81 -12.77
CA VAL A 23 21.25 3.17 -12.25
C VAL A 23 21.91 4.19 -13.18
N ALA A 24 23.13 3.92 -13.67
CA ALA A 24 23.83 4.80 -14.59
C ALA A 24 23.12 4.92 -15.95
N LYS A 25 22.61 3.80 -16.51
CA LYS A 25 21.93 3.79 -17.81
C LYS A 25 20.50 4.32 -17.79
N LYS A 26 19.83 4.29 -16.63
CA LYS A 26 18.40 4.58 -16.45
C LYS A 26 17.47 3.88 -17.46
N SER A 27 17.90 2.74 -18.01
CA SER A 27 17.21 2.00 -19.07
C SER A 27 17.46 0.50 -18.94
N GLY A 28 16.59 -0.29 -19.57
CA GLY A 28 16.59 -1.75 -19.48
C GLY A 28 15.82 -2.29 -18.26
N PRO A 29 15.78 -3.62 -18.09
CA PRO A 29 15.02 -4.26 -17.02
C PRO A 29 15.60 -3.91 -15.64
N PRO A 30 14.76 -3.85 -14.59
CA PRO A 30 15.23 -3.68 -13.22
C PRO A 30 16.06 -4.88 -12.78
N VAL A 31 17.02 -4.65 -11.88
CA VAL A 31 17.77 -5.74 -11.23
C VAL A 31 16.90 -6.33 -10.12
N VAL A 32 16.70 -7.66 -10.14
CA VAL A 32 15.90 -8.36 -9.14
C VAL A 32 16.78 -8.81 -7.98
N VAL A 33 16.42 -8.43 -6.76
CA VAL A 33 17.06 -8.86 -5.52
C VAL A 33 16.05 -9.67 -4.70
N ARG A 34 16.39 -10.90 -4.33
CA ARG A 34 15.47 -11.81 -3.59
C ARG A 34 15.82 -11.90 -2.11
N GLY A 35 17.09 -12.08 -1.76
CA GLY A 35 17.46 -12.27 -0.36
C GLY A 35 17.41 -10.99 0.45
N VAL A 36 16.84 -11.05 1.66
CA VAL A 36 17.01 -9.98 2.66
C VAL A 36 18.51 -9.76 2.95
N GLY A 37 19.27 -10.84 3.09
CA GLY A 37 20.72 -10.78 3.28
C GLY A 37 21.47 -10.17 2.10
N ASP A 38 20.98 -10.40 0.88
CA ASP A 38 21.56 -9.79 -0.33
C ASP A 38 21.36 -8.28 -0.30
N PHE A 39 20.13 -7.82 -0.06
CA PHE A 39 19.83 -6.39 -0.01
C PHE A 39 20.57 -5.69 1.13
N VAL A 40 20.61 -6.30 2.31
CA VAL A 40 21.35 -5.75 3.46
C VAL A 40 22.85 -5.68 3.18
N ALA A 41 23.43 -6.69 2.50
CA ALA A 41 24.83 -6.68 2.13
C ALA A 41 25.16 -5.59 1.08
N LEU A 42 24.24 -5.24 0.18
CA LEU A 42 24.42 -4.16 -0.78
C LEU A 42 24.65 -2.79 -0.11
N HIS A 43 24.07 -2.54 1.07
CA HIS A 43 24.33 -1.30 1.84
C HIS A 43 25.77 -1.18 2.35
N ASN A 44 26.53 -2.28 2.39
CA ASN A 44 27.95 -2.27 2.74
C ASN A 44 28.85 -2.10 1.51
N THR A 45 28.27 -1.91 0.32
CA THR A 45 28.97 -1.58 -0.92
C THR A 45 28.75 -0.11 -1.28
N ASP A 46 29.43 0.40 -2.29
CA ASP A 46 29.24 1.78 -2.74
C ASP A 46 27.97 1.99 -3.59
N VAL A 47 27.18 0.93 -3.89
CA VAL A 47 26.06 0.97 -4.84
C VAL A 47 24.94 1.95 -4.46
N PHE A 48 24.70 2.16 -3.17
CA PHE A 48 23.70 3.11 -2.66
C PHE A 48 24.33 4.29 -1.92
N LYS A 49 25.66 4.34 -1.81
CA LYS A 49 26.36 5.32 -0.97
C LYS A 49 26.23 6.71 -1.57
N GLY A 50 25.65 7.63 -0.79
CA GLY A 50 25.42 9.01 -1.23
C GLY A 50 24.28 9.18 -2.25
N LEU A 51 23.54 8.12 -2.56
CA LEU A 51 22.40 8.17 -3.48
C LEU A 51 21.10 8.39 -2.72
N ASN A 52 20.20 9.20 -3.29
CA ASN A 52 18.83 9.34 -2.81
C ASN A 52 18.01 8.15 -3.31
N VAL A 53 17.58 7.29 -2.36
CA VAL A 53 16.78 6.10 -2.65
C VAL A 53 15.30 6.40 -2.47
N GLY A 54 14.52 6.25 -3.54
CA GLY A 54 13.06 6.24 -3.53
C GLY A 54 12.53 4.82 -3.38
N PHE A 55 11.43 4.65 -2.65
CA PHE A 55 10.87 3.32 -2.41
C PHE A 55 9.35 3.23 -2.59
N ILE A 56 8.91 2.17 -3.25
CA ILE A 56 7.50 1.88 -3.50
C ILE A 56 7.21 0.45 -3.03
N PRO A 57 6.66 0.25 -1.81
CA PRO A 57 6.24 -1.07 -1.36
C PRO A 57 4.97 -1.53 -2.09
N THR A 58 4.99 -2.72 -2.68
CA THR A 58 3.80 -3.33 -3.32
C THR A 58 3.72 -4.82 -2.99
N MET A 59 2.54 -5.40 -3.22
CA MET A 59 2.33 -6.86 -3.20
C MET A 59 2.44 -7.50 -4.60
N GLY A 60 2.88 -6.76 -5.62
CA GLY A 60 2.84 -7.21 -7.02
C GLY A 60 1.44 -7.08 -7.64
N SER A 61 1.23 -7.77 -8.76
CA SER A 61 0.03 -7.61 -9.62
C SER A 61 -0.14 -6.13 -10.00
N LEU A 62 0.92 -5.58 -10.61
CA LEU A 62 1.06 -4.16 -10.86
C LEU A 62 -0.03 -3.66 -11.82
N HIS A 63 -0.48 -2.42 -11.62
CA HIS A 63 -1.55 -1.79 -12.40
C HIS A 63 -1.28 -0.28 -12.53
N SER A 64 -2.17 0.46 -13.20
CA SER A 64 -2.04 1.91 -13.43
C SER A 64 -1.78 2.71 -12.13
N GLY A 65 -2.44 2.34 -11.03
CA GLY A 65 -2.14 2.89 -9.70
C GLY A 65 -0.67 2.76 -9.29
N HIS A 66 -0.06 1.58 -9.46
CA HIS A 66 1.36 1.39 -9.20
C HIS A 66 2.24 2.20 -10.18
N MET A 67 1.87 2.29 -11.45
CA MET A 67 2.60 3.13 -12.42
C MET A 67 2.56 4.62 -12.04
N LYS A 68 1.45 5.10 -11.47
CA LYS A 68 1.33 6.46 -10.95
C LYS A 68 2.27 6.72 -9.76
N LEU A 69 2.45 5.74 -8.86
CA LEU A 69 3.44 5.82 -7.78
C LEU A 69 4.86 5.93 -8.36
N ILE A 70 5.17 5.09 -9.36
CA ILE A 70 6.47 5.09 -10.01
C ILE A 70 6.75 6.42 -10.71
N ALA A 71 5.78 6.96 -11.45
CA ALA A 71 5.89 8.24 -12.14
C ALA A 71 6.10 9.41 -11.16
N ALA A 72 5.43 9.40 -10.00
CA ALA A 72 5.63 10.40 -8.95
C ALA A 72 7.02 10.29 -8.28
N ALA A 73 7.53 9.06 -8.14
CA ALA A 73 8.80 8.81 -7.50
C ALA A 73 10.00 9.15 -8.38
N ARG A 74 9.98 8.70 -9.65
CA ARG A 74 11.18 8.66 -10.49
C ARG A 74 11.95 9.98 -10.60
N PRO A 75 11.33 11.17 -10.73
CA PRO A 75 12.07 12.43 -10.90
C PRO A 75 12.93 12.84 -9.68
N ASN A 76 12.63 12.30 -8.49
CA ASN A 76 13.16 12.82 -7.23
C ASN A 76 14.29 11.98 -6.62
N HIS A 77 14.69 10.89 -7.29
CA HIS A 77 15.62 9.90 -6.75
C HIS A 77 16.71 9.53 -7.73
N ASP A 78 17.86 9.15 -7.19
CA ASP A 78 18.97 8.57 -7.95
C ASP A 78 18.67 7.10 -8.26
N VAL A 79 18.16 6.38 -7.25
CA VAL A 79 17.76 4.97 -7.33
C VAL A 79 16.30 4.81 -6.95
N LEU A 80 15.53 4.10 -7.77
CA LEU A 80 14.16 3.74 -7.45
C LEU A 80 14.05 2.24 -7.19
N VAL A 81 13.61 1.90 -5.97
CA VAL A 81 13.41 0.53 -5.52
C VAL A 81 11.92 0.23 -5.40
N LEU A 82 11.49 -0.91 -5.94
CA LEU A 82 10.11 -1.39 -5.83
C LEU A 82 10.05 -2.74 -5.09
N SER A 83 9.23 -2.75 -4.06
CA SER A 83 8.61 -3.89 -3.36
C SER A 83 7.78 -4.84 -4.21
N ILE A 84 8.08 -6.14 -4.35
CA ILE A 84 7.05 -7.14 -4.71
C ILE A 84 7.04 -8.24 -3.64
N PHE A 85 6.14 -8.11 -2.67
CA PHE A 85 6.02 -9.08 -1.59
C PHE A 85 4.58 -9.19 -1.11
N VAL A 86 3.93 -10.32 -1.39
CA VAL A 86 2.63 -10.66 -0.79
C VAL A 86 2.88 -11.06 0.65
N ASN A 87 2.69 -10.11 1.57
CA ASN A 87 2.97 -10.30 2.98
C ASN A 87 1.93 -11.23 3.63
N PRO A 88 2.27 -12.45 4.08
CA PRO A 88 1.30 -13.30 4.78
C PRO A 88 0.76 -12.68 6.07
N ALA A 89 1.53 -11.81 6.74
CA ALA A 89 1.17 -11.32 8.07
C ALA A 89 0.00 -10.33 8.11
N GLN A 90 -0.41 -9.82 6.95
CA GLN A 90 -1.58 -8.96 6.82
C GLN A 90 -2.79 -9.71 6.27
N PHE A 91 -2.77 -11.04 6.20
CA PHE A 91 -3.93 -11.84 5.81
C PHE A 91 -4.45 -12.65 6.99
N ALA A 92 -5.75 -12.62 7.22
CA ALA A 92 -6.38 -13.57 8.13
C ALA A 92 -6.50 -14.97 7.47
N PRO A 93 -6.67 -16.06 8.24
CA PRO A 93 -6.75 -17.41 7.67
C PRO A 93 -7.84 -17.60 6.61
N GLU A 94 -8.96 -16.88 6.73
CA GLU A 94 -10.11 -16.95 5.82
C GLU A 94 -9.99 -15.97 4.62
N GLU A 95 -8.93 -15.15 4.57
CA GLU A 95 -8.72 -14.17 3.50
C GLU A 95 -8.04 -14.77 2.26
N ASP A 96 -7.96 -13.97 1.20
CA ASP A 96 -7.54 -14.36 -0.13
C ASP A 96 -6.02 -14.57 -0.30
N TYR A 97 -5.26 -14.92 0.75
CA TYR A 97 -3.79 -15.05 0.65
C TYR A 97 -3.36 -16.04 -0.42
N ASP A 98 -3.94 -17.24 -0.46
CA ASP A 98 -3.60 -18.27 -1.44
C ASP A 98 -4.09 -17.91 -2.85
N GLN A 99 -5.17 -17.13 -2.95
CA GLN A 99 -5.77 -16.70 -4.21
C GLN A 99 -5.22 -15.36 -4.73
N TYR A 100 -4.38 -14.68 -3.94
CA TYR A 100 -3.82 -13.38 -4.32
C TYR A 100 -2.96 -13.54 -5.59
N PRO A 101 -3.16 -12.69 -6.62
CA PRO A 101 -2.47 -12.84 -7.90
C PRO A 101 -0.96 -12.65 -7.75
N ARG A 102 -0.19 -13.68 -8.12
CA ARG A 102 1.28 -13.68 -8.10
C ARG A 102 1.81 -13.95 -9.51
N ASN A 103 2.34 -12.91 -10.16
CA ASN A 103 2.94 -13.03 -11.49
C ASN A 103 4.15 -12.08 -11.60
N LEU A 104 5.25 -12.45 -10.96
CA LEU A 104 6.47 -11.64 -10.94
C LEU A 104 7.00 -11.36 -12.35
N GLU A 105 6.97 -12.36 -13.24
CA GLU A 105 7.41 -12.18 -14.63
C GLU A 105 6.53 -11.17 -15.39
N GLY A 106 5.21 -11.24 -15.21
CA GLY A 106 4.26 -10.27 -15.76
C GLY A 106 4.47 -8.86 -15.20
N ASP A 107 4.79 -8.74 -13.91
CA ASP A 107 5.09 -7.46 -13.27
C ASP A 107 6.40 -6.86 -13.82
N LEU A 108 7.46 -7.67 -13.94
CA LEU A 108 8.74 -7.23 -14.53
C LEU A 108 8.59 -6.81 -16.00
N LYS A 109 7.85 -7.60 -16.79
CA LYS A 109 7.55 -7.25 -18.18
C LYS A 109 6.76 -5.94 -18.27
N LYS A 110 5.79 -5.71 -17.37
CA LYS A 110 5.05 -4.44 -17.31
C LYS A 110 5.97 -3.27 -16.99
N LEU A 111 6.85 -3.41 -16.00
CA LEU A 111 7.83 -2.36 -15.67
C LEU A 111 8.75 -2.01 -16.85
N GLU A 112 9.14 -3.02 -17.64
CA GLU A 112 9.95 -2.83 -18.83
C GLU A 112 9.17 -2.14 -19.97
N MET A 113 7.98 -2.66 -20.31
CA MET A 113 7.15 -2.12 -21.40
C MET A 113 6.74 -0.66 -21.16
N GLU A 114 6.42 -0.32 -19.91
CA GLU A 114 6.02 1.04 -19.51
C GLU A 114 7.22 1.98 -19.36
N SER A 115 8.45 1.50 -19.57
CA SER A 115 9.68 2.24 -19.30
C SER A 115 9.67 2.90 -17.91
N ALA A 116 9.14 2.17 -16.92
CA ALA A 116 8.76 2.73 -15.62
C ALA A 116 9.95 3.31 -14.84
N GLY A 117 11.19 2.93 -15.21
CA GLY A 117 12.39 3.51 -14.61
C GLY A 117 12.69 3.01 -13.21
N VAL A 118 12.12 1.87 -12.80
CA VAL A 118 12.54 1.15 -11.58
C VAL A 118 13.93 0.56 -11.81
N ASP A 119 14.85 0.77 -10.88
CA ASP A 119 16.22 0.25 -10.99
C ASP A 119 16.37 -1.10 -10.30
N VAL A 120 15.69 -1.27 -9.17
CA VAL A 120 15.77 -2.49 -8.36
C VAL A 120 14.37 -2.97 -7.99
N VAL A 121 14.08 -4.24 -8.23
CA VAL A 121 12.90 -4.92 -7.70
C VAL A 121 13.34 -5.81 -6.56
N PHE A 122 12.89 -5.50 -5.34
CA PHE A 122 13.09 -6.36 -4.18
C PHE A 122 11.91 -7.33 -4.07
N ALA A 123 12.15 -8.61 -4.36
CA ALA A 123 11.14 -9.66 -4.42
C ALA A 123 11.51 -10.85 -3.51
N PRO A 124 11.46 -10.67 -2.18
CA PRO A 124 11.82 -11.72 -1.23
C PRO A 124 10.77 -12.82 -1.13
N GLU A 125 11.21 -13.99 -0.70
CA GLU A 125 10.30 -15.06 -0.27
C GLU A 125 9.87 -14.85 1.20
N PRO A 126 8.69 -15.36 1.60
CA PRO A 126 8.23 -15.29 2.99
C PRO A 126 9.26 -15.83 3.99
N ALA A 127 9.99 -16.90 3.64
CA ALA A 127 11.03 -17.47 4.49
C ALA A 127 12.22 -16.52 4.74
N ASP A 128 12.50 -15.60 3.81
CA ASP A 128 13.56 -14.61 3.98
C ASP A 128 13.09 -13.43 4.86
N MET A 129 11.81 -13.04 4.73
CA MET A 129 11.21 -12.00 5.57
C MET A 129 10.92 -12.50 6.99
N TYR A 130 10.52 -13.76 7.14
CA TYR A 130 10.04 -14.38 8.38
C TYR A 130 10.69 -15.76 8.65
N PRO A 131 12.03 -15.80 8.90
CA PRO A 131 12.80 -17.05 8.91
C PRO A 131 12.45 -18.03 10.04
N LYS A 132 11.96 -17.53 11.18
CA LYS A 132 11.55 -18.39 12.31
C LYS A 132 10.15 -18.97 12.14
N ASN A 133 9.35 -18.42 11.23
CA ASN A 133 7.98 -18.87 11.05
C ASN A 133 7.47 -18.64 9.62
N PRO A 134 7.92 -19.45 8.64
CA PRO A 134 7.49 -19.28 7.25
C PRO A 134 6.01 -19.58 7.05
N ARG A 135 5.36 -20.31 7.98
CA ARG A 135 3.96 -20.74 7.91
C ARG A 135 3.02 -20.05 8.90
N ALA A 136 3.50 -19.58 10.06
CA ALA A 136 2.62 -18.79 10.91
C ALA A 136 2.63 -17.34 10.44
N ILE A 137 1.41 -16.92 10.17
CA ILE A 137 0.97 -15.59 9.78
C ILE A 137 1.54 -14.48 10.69
N VAL A 138 1.99 -14.77 11.92
CA VAL A 138 2.46 -13.73 12.85
C VAL A 138 3.97 -13.87 13.14
N PRO A 139 4.80 -12.87 12.81
CA PRO A 139 6.20 -12.81 13.22
C PRO A 139 6.33 -12.77 14.74
N SER A 140 7.44 -13.26 15.29
CA SER A 140 7.67 -13.24 16.75
C SER A 140 7.81 -11.84 17.36
N VAL A 141 8.04 -10.83 16.51
CA VAL A 141 8.11 -9.41 16.88
C VAL A 141 7.30 -8.63 15.85
N THR A 142 6.39 -7.80 16.33
CA THR A 142 5.47 -7.01 15.49
C THR A 142 5.47 -5.54 15.89
N VAL A 143 5.03 -4.70 14.96
CA VAL A 143 4.66 -3.31 15.23
C VAL A 143 3.14 -3.27 15.33
N GLU A 144 2.60 -2.81 16.46
CA GLU A 144 1.17 -2.82 16.75
C GLU A 144 0.62 -1.37 16.78
N PRO A 145 -0.16 -0.95 15.77
CA PRO A 145 -0.78 0.36 15.73
C PRO A 145 -2.06 0.39 16.58
N ASN A 146 -1.93 0.40 17.90
CA ASN A 146 -3.06 0.23 18.82
C ASN A 146 -4.19 1.27 18.67
N PHE A 147 -3.90 2.46 18.12
CA PHE A 147 -4.88 3.53 17.98
C PHE A 147 -6.00 3.22 16.97
N VAL A 148 -5.79 2.29 16.03
CA VAL A 148 -6.83 1.86 15.08
C VAL A 148 -7.63 0.65 15.56
N ASN A 149 -7.28 0.05 16.71
CA ASN A 149 -7.93 -1.18 17.15
C ASN A 149 -9.43 -1.00 17.38
N GLY A 150 -10.23 -1.82 16.70
CA GLY A 150 -11.69 -1.78 16.78
C GLY A 150 -12.35 -0.71 15.89
N LEU A 151 -11.58 0.03 15.08
CA LEU A 151 -12.11 1.03 14.15
C LEU A 151 -12.25 0.45 12.73
N SER A 152 -13.39 0.71 12.09
CA SER A 152 -13.67 0.48 10.66
C SER A 152 -12.96 -0.75 10.04
N GLU A 153 -11.92 -0.58 9.21
CA GLU A 153 -11.22 -1.70 8.57
C GLU A 153 -10.49 -2.61 9.58
N ALA A 154 -9.97 -2.06 10.68
CA ALA A 154 -9.33 -2.84 11.72
C ALA A 154 -10.34 -3.72 12.46
N ALA A 155 -11.60 -3.28 12.61
CA ALA A 155 -12.66 -4.09 13.18
C ALA A 155 -13.03 -5.26 12.26
N CYS A 156 -13.11 -5.02 10.95
CA CYS A 156 -13.37 -6.06 9.95
C CYS A 156 -12.17 -7.00 9.76
N ARG A 157 -10.95 -6.50 9.97
CA ARG A 157 -9.68 -7.22 9.71
C ARG A 157 -8.71 -7.06 10.89
N PRO A 158 -8.95 -7.72 12.04
CA PRO A 158 -8.25 -7.46 13.32
C PRO A 158 -6.73 -7.61 13.31
N THR A 159 -6.15 -8.30 12.32
CA THR A 159 -4.70 -8.52 12.22
C THR A 159 -4.05 -7.72 11.09
N PHE A 160 -4.84 -7.04 10.24
CA PHE A 160 -4.38 -6.44 9.00
C PHE A 160 -3.33 -5.36 9.24
N PHE A 161 -3.65 -4.33 10.05
CA PHE A 161 -2.75 -3.20 10.24
C PHE A 161 -1.48 -3.54 11.03
N ARG A 162 -1.53 -4.51 11.96
CA ARG A 162 -0.32 -5.07 12.57
C ARG A 162 0.60 -5.68 11.51
N GLY A 163 0.03 -6.49 10.61
CA GLY A 163 0.75 -7.10 9.50
C GLY A 163 1.40 -6.06 8.59
N VAL A 164 0.64 -5.01 8.23
CA VAL A 164 1.10 -3.90 7.40
C VAL A 164 2.21 -3.10 8.09
N ALA A 165 1.99 -2.61 9.31
CA ALA A 165 2.99 -1.84 10.06
C ALA A 165 4.29 -2.65 10.25
N THR A 166 4.16 -3.94 10.57
CA THR A 166 5.31 -4.84 10.74
C THR A 166 6.10 -5.01 9.44
N VAL A 167 5.44 -5.26 8.30
CA VAL A 167 6.17 -5.46 7.03
C VAL A 167 6.76 -4.16 6.51
N VAL A 168 6.06 -3.02 6.62
CA VAL A 168 6.57 -1.72 6.18
C VAL A 168 7.77 -1.30 7.02
N MET A 169 7.72 -1.47 8.35
CA MET A 169 8.88 -1.24 9.21
C MET A 169 10.08 -2.12 8.82
N LYS A 170 9.86 -3.40 8.53
CA LYS A 170 10.94 -4.29 8.04
C LYS A 170 11.51 -3.77 6.72
N LEU A 171 10.66 -3.39 5.77
CA LEU A 171 11.09 -2.85 4.49
C LEU A 171 11.86 -1.55 4.64
N PHE A 172 11.45 -0.62 5.50
CA PHE A 172 12.22 0.60 5.78
C PHE A 172 13.61 0.30 6.36
N ASN A 173 13.71 -0.68 7.26
CA ASN A 173 15.00 -1.11 7.80
C ASN A 173 15.91 -1.78 6.75
N ILE A 174 15.33 -2.54 5.81
CA ILE A 174 16.06 -3.24 4.74
C ILE A 174 16.48 -2.28 3.63
N ILE A 175 15.55 -1.44 3.16
CA ILE A 175 15.74 -0.58 1.97
C ILE A 175 16.42 0.74 2.34
N ARG A 176 16.17 1.28 3.54
CA ARG A 176 16.66 2.59 4.02
C ARG A 176 16.38 3.73 3.02
N PRO A 177 15.12 3.92 2.60
CA PRO A 177 14.80 4.95 1.61
C PRO A 177 14.88 6.34 2.23
N LYS A 178 15.13 7.35 1.39
CA LYS A 178 14.92 8.75 1.77
C LYS A 178 13.43 9.09 1.77
N ARG A 179 12.70 8.59 0.77
CA ARG A 179 11.26 8.80 0.62
C ARG A 179 10.56 7.53 0.18
N ALA A 180 9.39 7.25 0.75
CA ALA A 180 8.53 6.15 0.39
C ALA A 180 7.17 6.65 -0.14
N TYR A 181 6.62 5.95 -1.12
CA TYR A 181 5.40 6.36 -1.83
C TYR A 181 4.27 5.37 -1.58
N PHE A 182 3.12 5.89 -1.16
CA PHE A 182 1.92 5.11 -0.88
C PHE A 182 0.72 5.69 -1.63
N GLY A 183 -0.20 4.82 -2.03
CA GLY A 183 -1.43 5.25 -2.69
C GLY A 183 -2.47 5.70 -1.67
N GLN A 184 -3.13 6.83 -1.94
CA GLN A 184 -4.23 7.37 -1.13
C GLN A 184 -5.44 6.41 -1.05
N LYS A 185 -5.55 5.46 -1.97
CA LYS A 185 -6.64 4.47 -2.04
C LYS A 185 -6.86 3.77 -0.70
N ASP A 186 -5.77 3.39 -0.04
CA ASP A 186 -5.78 2.67 1.23
C ASP A 186 -5.57 3.68 2.38
N ALA A 187 -6.53 4.61 2.54
CA ALA A 187 -6.38 5.79 3.40
C ALA A 187 -6.07 5.44 4.87
N MET A 188 -6.77 4.46 5.44
CA MET A 188 -6.51 3.97 6.82
C MET A 188 -5.09 3.40 6.95
N GLN A 189 -4.62 2.66 5.95
CA GLN A 189 -3.24 2.17 5.90
C GLN A 189 -2.25 3.35 5.88
N VAL A 190 -2.53 4.39 5.10
CA VAL A 190 -1.70 5.60 5.06
C VAL A 190 -1.62 6.26 6.44
N SER A 191 -2.73 6.44 7.15
CA SER A 191 -2.73 6.99 8.51
C SER A 191 -1.92 6.12 9.49
N VAL A 192 -2.06 4.79 9.42
CA VAL A 192 -1.22 3.85 10.20
C VAL A 192 0.26 4.03 9.94
N ILE A 193 0.67 4.20 8.67
CA ILE A 193 2.07 4.36 8.29
C ILE A 193 2.61 5.72 8.71
N ILE A 194 1.82 6.79 8.59
CA ILE A 194 2.19 8.14 9.05
C ILE A 194 2.44 8.10 10.57
N SER A 195 1.52 7.57 11.36
CA SER A 195 1.68 7.44 12.81
C SER A 195 2.88 6.57 13.17
N MET A 196 3.07 5.43 12.49
CA MET A 196 4.23 4.57 12.72
C MET A 196 5.56 5.31 12.46
N VAL A 197 5.66 6.08 11.37
CA VAL A 197 6.87 6.84 11.04
C VAL A 197 7.13 7.93 12.07
N LYS A 198 6.09 8.66 12.48
CA LYS A 198 6.15 9.74 13.48
C LYS A 198 6.54 9.20 14.86
N ASP A 199 5.81 8.21 15.37
CA ASP A 199 5.95 7.71 16.74
C ASP A 199 7.25 6.92 16.95
N LEU A 200 7.70 6.20 15.93
CA LEU A 200 8.93 5.40 15.99
C LEU A 200 10.15 6.15 15.44
N ASN A 201 10.02 7.45 15.13
CA ASN A 201 11.09 8.31 14.63
C ASN A 201 11.82 7.71 13.42
N VAL A 202 11.07 7.12 12.49
CA VAL A 202 11.64 6.49 11.31
C VAL A 202 12.12 7.58 10.35
N PRO A 203 13.40 7.60 9.94
CA PRO A 203 13.94 8.70 9.12
C PRO A 203 13.59 8.52 7.64
N VAL A 204 12.29 8.52 7.31
CA VAL A 204 11.74 8.35 5.96
C VAL A 204 10.68 9.41 5.70
N GLU A 205 10.81 10.13 4.58
CA GLU A 205 9.76 11.02 4.08
C GLU A 205 8.64 10.19 3.44
N LEU A 206 7.38 10.56 3.66
CA LEU A 206 6.23 9.91 3.04
C LEU A 206 5.63 10.79 1.94
N GLU A 207 5.38 10.21 0.77
CA GLU A 207 4.61 10.83 -0.30
C GLU A 207 3.31 10.05 -0.52
N ILE A 208 2.18 10.72 -0.36
CA ILE A 208 0.86 10.12 -0.59
C ILE A 208 0.36 10.52 -1.97
N VAL A 209 0.26 9.54 -2.86
CA VAL A 209 -0.12 9.76 -4.26
C VAL A 209 -1.63 9.56 -4.42
N PRO A 210 -2.36 10.50 -5.05
CA PRO A 210 -3.81 10.39 -5.19
C PRO A 210 -4.24 9.12 -5.91
N THR A 211 -5.36 8.53 -5.47
CA THR A 211 -5.93 7.30 -6.03
C THR A 211 -6.00 7.35 -7.55
N ALA A 212 -5.38 6.38 -8.22
CA ALA A 212 -5.58 6.18 -9.65
C ALA A 212 -6.96 5.54 -9.87
N ARG A 213 -7.68 6.07 -10.86
CA ARG A 213 -9.02 5.61 -11.21
C ARG A 213 -9.05 5.28 -12.70
N GLU A 214 -9.89 4.32 -13.04
CA GLU A 214 -10.27 4.02 -14.42
C GLU A 214 -11.19 5.13 -14.96
N ALA A 215 -11.48 5.14 -16.26
CA ALA A 215 -12.21 6.23 -16.91
C ALA A 215 -13.63 6.45 -16.35
N ASP A 216 -14.23 5.41 -15.76
CA ASP A 216 -15.53 5.43 -15.11
C ASP A 216 -15.46 5.72 -13.59
N GLY A 217 -14.26 6.01 -13.08
CA GLY A 217 -14.02 6.39 -11.69
C GLY A 217 -13.74 5.22 -10.73
N LEU A 218 -13.82 3.97 -11.19
CA LEU A 218 -13.45 2.82 -10.35
C LEU A 218 -11.98 2.93 -9.93
N ALA A 219 -11.70 2.75 -8.64
CA ALA A 219 -10.32 2.76 -8.15
C ALA A 219 -9.54 1.57 -8.73
N SER A 220 -8.35 1.83 -9.28
CA SER A 220 -7.51 0.75 -9.80
C SER A 220 -7.00 -0.13 -8.67
N SER A 221 -7.20 -1.45 -8.80
CA SER A 221 -6.86 -2.45 -7.78
C SER A 221 -6.49 -3.77 -8.44
N SER A 222 -5.52 -4.49 -7.88
CA SER A 222 -5.20 -5.88 -8.28
C SER A 222 -6.43 -6.79 -8.16
N ARG A 223 -7.28 -6.56 -7.16
CA ARG A 223 -8.51 -7.33 -6.92
C ARG A 223 -9.63 -7.09 -7.94
N ASN A 224 -9.50 -6.10 -8.82
CA ASN A 224 -10.48 -5.91 -9.92
C ASN A 224 -10.48 -7.12 -10.88
N VAL A 225 -9.41 -7.94 -10.90
CA VAL A 225 -9.35 -9.19 -11.68
C VAL A 225 -10.40 -10.22 -11.26
N TYR A 226 -10.95 -10.10 -10.04
CA TYR A 226 -11.99 -11.01 -9.55
C TYR A 226 -13.39 -10.63 -10.06
N LEU A 227 -13.56 -9.45 -10.68
CA LEU A 227 -14.84 -9.00 -11.18
C LEU A 227 -15.14 -9.65 -12.53
N THR A 228 -16.30 -10.30 -12.65
CA THR A 228 -16.85 -10.66 -13.96
C THR A 228 -17.17 -9.39 -14.77
N PRO A 229 -17.35 -9.47 -16.10
CA PRO A 229 -17.72 -8.30 -16.90
C PRO A 229 -18.96 -7.56 -16.37
N ALA A 230 -20.00 -8.30 -15.95
CA ALA A 230 -21.21 -7.72 -15.36
C ALA A 230 -20.92 -7.03 -14.01
N MET A 231 -20.10 -7.66 -13.15
CA MET A 231 -19.67 -7.06 -11.88
C MET A 231 -18.87 -5.78 -12.10
N ARG A 232 -17.93 -5.80 -13.05
CA ARG A 232 -17.08 -4.67 -13.39
C ARG A 232 -17.90 -3.49 -13.90
N GLU A 233 -18.90 -3.71 -14.76
CA GLU A 233 -19.77 -2.64 -15.29
C GLU A 233 -20.46 -1.85 -14.17
N LYS A 234 -20.84 -2.52 -13.08
CA LYS A 234 -21.59 -1.93 -11.96
C LYS A 234 -20.70 -1.40 -10.82
N ALA A 235 -19.45 -1.86 -10.74
CA ALA A 235 -18.49 -1.47 -9.68
C ALA A 235 -18.26 0.05 -9.50
N PRO A 236 -18.44 0.92 -10.52
CA PRO A 236 -18.40 2.37 -10.31
C PRO A 236 -19.40 2.92 -9.27
N ILE A 237 -20.37 2.13 -8.81
CA ILE A 237 -21.27 2.52 -7.70
C ILE A 237 -20.50 2.90 -6.42
N LEU A 238 -19.36 2.25 -6.15
CA LEU A 238 -18.49 2.57 -5.03
C LEU A 238 -18.02 4.03 -5.12
N TYR A 239 -17.52 4.43 -6.29
CA TYR A 239 -17.07 5.81 -6.49
C TYR A 239 -18.23 6.81 -6.48
N LYS A 240 -19.37 6.46 -7.10
CA LYS A 240 -20.57 7.30 -7.08
C LYS A 240 -21.05 7.58 -5.65
N SER A 241 -20.99 6.61 -4.74
CA SER A 241 -21.36 6.80 -3.33
C SER A 241 -20.45 7.79 -2.61
N LEU A 242 -19.14 7.73 -2.86
CA LEU A 242 -18.17 8.67 -2.31
C LEU A 242 -18.33 10.08 -2.90
N CYS A 243 -18.66 10.19 -4.20
CA CYS A 243 -18.98 11.48 -4.82
C CYS A 243 -20.24 12.10 -4.20
N ALA A 244 -21.28 11.31 -3.94
CA ALA A 244 -22.50 11.79 -3.30
C ALA A 244 -22.22 12.36 -1.89
N ALA A 245 -21.41 11.64 -1.11
CA ALA A 245 -20.92 12.15 0.18
C ALA A 245 -20.11 13.45 0.04
N TYR A 246 -19.18 13.48 -0.91
CA TYR A 246 -18.35 14.66 -1.17
C TYR A 246 -19.19 15.88 -1.57
N ASP A 247 -20.17 15.71 -2.47
CA ASP A 247 -21.03 16.80 -2.92
C ASP A 247 -21.94 17.31 -1.78
N MET A 248 -22.42 16.42 -0.92
CA MET A 248 -23.16 16.78 0.29
C MET A 248 -22.30 17.63 1.23
N ILE A 249 -21.09 17.16 1.57
CA ILE A 249 -20.17 17.87 2.48
C ILE A 249 -19.77 19.21 1.88
N LYS A 250 -19.42 19.25 0.59
CA LYS A 250 -18.96 20.45 -0.11
C LYS A 250 -20.03 21.53 -0.22
N SER A 251 -21.30 21.15 -0.31
CA SER A 251 -22.42 22.09 -0.42
C SER A 251 -22.99 22.53 0.93
N ALA A 252 -22.55 21.91 2.04
CA ALA A 252 -22.98 22.25 3.37
C ALA A 252 -22.52 23.67 3.78
N LYS A 253 -23.38 24.34 4.54
CA LYS A 253 -23.10 25.68 5.11
C LYS A 253 -22.90 25.65 6.62
N GLU A 254 -23.20 24.51 7.23
CA GLU A 254 -23.14 24.24 8.66
C GLU A 254 -22.44 22.89 8.87
N PRO A 255 -21.89 22.62 10.06
CA PRO A 255 -21.28 21.33 10.37
C PRO A 255 -22.20 20.15 10.03
N VAL A 256 -21.62 19.11 9.42
CA VAL A 256 -22.38 17.93 8.94
C VAL A 256 -22.11 16.76 9.88
N LYS A 257 -23.16 16.10 10.37
CA LYS A 257 -22.99 14.88 11.17
C LYS A 257 -22.47 13.74 10.31
N ALA A 258 -21.51 12.97 10.83
CA ALA A 258 -20.96 11.81 10.13
C ALA A 258 -22.05 10.79 9.75
N ALA A 259 -23.00 10.54 10.65
CA ALA A 259 -24.14 9.66 10.40
C ALA A 259 -24.98 10.06 9.17
N GLU A 260 -25.07 11.35 8.84
CA GLU A 260 -25.80 11.81 7.65
C GLU A 260 -25.02 11.50 6.37
N VAL A 261 -23.69 11.64 6.42
CA VAL A 261 -22.79 11.25 5.32
C VAL A 261 -22.85 9.74 5.10
N GLU A 262 -22.77 8.96 6.18
CA GLU A 262 -22.88 7.50 6.14
C GLU A 262 -24.19 7.05 5.48
N GLU A 263 -25.30 7.68 5.84
CA GLU A 263 -26.61 7.34 5.27
C GLU A 263 -26.69 7.67 3.76
N VAL A 264 -26.08 8.77 3.30
CA VAL A 264 -26.00 9.09 1.86
C VAL A 264 -25.18 8.05 1.10
N VAL A 265 -24.03 7.66 1.64
CA VAL A 265 -23.17 6.62 1.06
C VAL A 265 -23.96 5.31 0.99
N LYS A 266 -24.54 4.88 2.11
CA LYS A 266 -25.31 3.65 2.25
C LYS A 266 -26.47 3.60 1.26
N LYS A 267 -27.29 4.65 1.20
CA LYS A 267 -28.42 4.74 0.28
C LYS A 267 -27.97 4.61 -1.17
N THR A 268 -26.85 5.24 -1.53
CA THR A 268 -26.31 5.16 -2.89
C THR A 268 -25.81 3.75 -3.21
N LEU A 269 -25.03 3.14 -2.32
CA LEU A 269 -24.52 1.77 -2.49
C LEU A 269 -25.66 0.76 -2.68
N LEU A 270 -26.72 0.86 -1.88
CA LEU A 270 -27.86 -0.08 -1.90
C LEU A 270 -28.76 0.08 -3.15
N THR A 271 -28.47 1.02 -4.05
CA THR A 271 -29.12 1.06 -5.37
C THR A 271 -28.60 0.00 -6.34
N GLU A 272 -27.45 -0.60 -6.05
CA GLU A 272 -26.83 -1.64 -6.87
C GLU A 272 -26.95 -3.01 -6.18
N THR A 273 -27.57 -3.98 -6.86
CA THR A 273 -27.85 -5.31 -6.30
C THR A 273 -26.60 -6.16 -6.13
N MET A 274 -25.50 -5.78 -6.79
CA MET A 274 -24.20 -6.44 -6.62
C MET A 274 -23.46 -6.05 -5.33
N VAL A 275 -23.99 -5.09 -4.56
CA VAL A 275 -23.54 -4.83 -3.19
C VAL A 275 -24.23 -5.82 -2.25
N LEU A 276 -23.54 -6.92 -1.96
CA LEU A 276 -24.07 -8.02 -1.12
C LEU A 276 -24.05 -7.66 0.37
N GLY A 277 -23.21 -6.72 0.77
CA GLY A 277 -23.12 -6.24 2.14
C GLY A 277 -22.17 -5.04 2.25
N ILE A 278 -22.42 -4.19 3.22
CA ILE A 278 -21.53 -3.07 3.57
C ILE A 278 -20.80 -3.50 4.83
N GLU A 279 -19.47 -3.65 4.74
CA GLU A 279 -18.64 -4.05 5.88
C GLU A 279 -18.43 -2.86 6.83
N TYR A 280 -18.14 -1.69 6.26
CA TYR A 280 -18.14 -0.43 7.00
C TYR A 280 -18.33 0.77 6.06
N ILE A 281 -18.83 1.86 6.64
CA ILE A 281 -18.70 3.22 6.13
C ILE A 281 -18.13 4.01 7.30
N SER A 282 -17.05 4.75 7.07
CA SER A 282 -16.34 5.48 8.11
C SER A 282 -16.07 6.90 7.67
N VAL A 283 -16.33 7.83 8.58
CA VAL A 283 -15.97 9.25 8.47
C VAL A 283 -14.96 9.53 9.58
N ALA A 284 -13.69 9.71 9.22
CA ALA A 284 -12.60 9.75 10.18
C ALA A 284 -11.62 10.90 9.93
N SER A 285 -10.90 11.33 10.96
CA SER A 285 -9.80 12.30 10.82
C SER A 285 -8.69 11.69 9.96
N VAL A 286 -8.17 12.46 9.00
CA VAL A 286 -7.02 12.04 8.16
C VAL A 286 -5.77 11.81 9.00
N GLU A 287 -5.59 12.61 10.06
CA GLU A 287 -4.40 12.53 10.91
C GLU A 287 -4.45 11.35 11.88
N THR A 288 -5.58 11.17 12.56
CA THR A 288 -5.67 10.21 13.68
C THR A 288 -6.38 8.90 13.33
N ALA A 289 -7.02 8.81 12.16
CA ALA A 289 -7.93 7.75 11.76
C ALA A 289 -9.10 7.50 12.75
N GLN A 290 -9.29 8.38 13.73
CA GLN A 290 -10.43 8.29 14.65
C GLN A 290 -11.70 8.74 13.92
N GLU A 291 -12.76 7.98 14.08
CA GLU A 291 -14.08 8.36 13.60
C GLU A 291 -14.54 9.64 14.30
N VAL A 292 -15.12 10.56 13.52
CA VAL A 292 -15.60 11.85 14.02
C VAL A 292 -17.12 11.86 14.03
N ASP A 293 -17.73 12.46 15.05
CA ASP A 293 -19.20 12.59 15.10
C ASP A 293 -19.70 13.65 14.12
N THR A 294 -18.89 14.66 13.84
CA THR A 294 -19.29 15.84 13.06
C THR A 294 -18.10 16.39 12.28
N ILE A 295 -18.33 16.66 11.00
CA ILE A 295 -17.42 17.34 10.11
C ILE A 295 -17.57 18.84 10.32
N GLN A 296 -16.51 19.47 10.81
CA GLN A 296 -16.44 20.92 11.03
C GLN A 296 -15.93 21.63 9.77
N PHE A 297 -16.26 22.92 9.64
CA PHE A 297 -15.75 23.79 8.58
C PHE A 297 -15.12 25.03 9.17
N GLY A 298 -14.04 25.52 8.54
CA GLY A 298 -13.33 26.70 8.99
C GLY A 298 -11.81 26.54 8.88
N PRO A 299 -11.04 27.59 9.22
CA PRO A 299 -9.58 27.57 9.14
C PRO A 299 -8.92 26.53 10.06
N ASP A 300 -9.57 26.20 11.18
CA ASP A 300 -9.07 25.26 12.18
C ASP A 300 -9.70 23.86 12.07
N ALA A 301 -10.51 23.62 11.03
CA ALA A 301 -11.15 22.32 10.84
C ALA A 301 -10.14 21.26 10.37
N GLU A 302 -10.13 20.12 11.05
CA GLU A 302 -9.31 18.99 10.63
C GLU A 302 -9.85 18.36 9.34
N PRO A 303 -8.96 17.95 8.41
CA PRO A 303 -9.38 17.22 7.22
C PRO A 303 -9.92 15.84 7.61
N VAL A 304 -11.04 15.46 6.99
CA VAL A 304 -11.68 14.15 7.17
C VAL A 304 -11.56 13.29 5.92
N LEU A 305 -11.54 11.97 6.12
CA LEU A 305 -11.65 10.96 5.07
C LEU A 305 -12.99 10.25 5.19
N VAL A 306 -13.58 9.90 4.05
CA VAL A 306 -14.72 8.99 3.95
C VAL A 306 -14.23 7.69 3.32
N ALA A 307 -14.27 6.60 4.08
CA ALA A 307 -13.82 5.28 3.66
C ALA A 307 -14.99 4.29 3.65
N ILE A 308 -14.95 3.36 2.70
CA ILE A 308 -15.96 2.31 2.55
C ILE A 308 -15.30 0.96 2.29
N ALA A 309 -15.92 -0.10 2.80
CA ALA A 309 -15.68 -1.45 2.34
C ALA A 309 -17.02 -2.15 2.12
N VAL A 310 -17.11 -2.89 1.02
CA VAL A 310 -18.32 -3.61 0.63
C VAL A 310 -17.95 -5.02 0.19
N LYS A 311 -18.78 -5.98 0.58
CA LYS A 311 -18.81 -7.30 -0.04
C LYS A 311 -19.52 -7.15 -1.38
N TYR A 312 -18.77 -7.28 -2.46
CA TYR A 312 -19.25 -7.06 -3.83
C TYR A 312 -19.26 -8.38 -4.61
N GLY A 313 -20.36 -8.66 -5.30
CA GLY A 313 -20.52 -9.90 -6.06
C GLY A 313 -21.92 -10.04 -6.65
N GLY A 314 -22.13 -11.05 -7.48
CA GLY A 314 -23.45 -11.43 -7.96
C GLY A 314 -24.12 -12.43 -7.03
N PRO A 315 -25.44 -12.67 -7.17
CA PRO A 315 -26.05 -13.91 -6.67
C PRO A 315 -25.40 -15.15 -7.30
#